data_AF-A0A2G8LIZ6-F1
#
_entry.id   AF-A0A2G8LIZ6-F1
#
_cell.length_a   1.000
_cell.length_b   1.000
_cell.length_c   1.000
_cell.angle_alpha   90.00
_cell.angle_beta   90.00
_cell.angle_gamma   90.00
#
_symmetry.space_group_name_H-M   'P 1'
#
loop_
_entity.id
_entity.type
_entity.pdbx_description
1 polymer ?
#
loop_
_entity_poly.entity_id
_entity_poly.type
_entity_poly.pdbx_seq_one_letter_code
_entity_poly.pdbx_strand_id
1 'polypeptide(L)'
;MVLFRRTKGNWNLLSNINTGLMERELYYEKQAATKRFIDESSIAREEWKLREKARLEEENHQILKFAQMQQAREEDRMENQKLKEELKTKVQQNLTEDIRKKQEFEDEMERVRQELYLEEQEEAERQKEMAEIERRIRQRLELQQTYQQQLQLKEYRRQAELKEEEEFKQQMLSKFAEDDRIEQMNAQKRRMKQQEHRRAVEQLIDDRRAQFANDRARELQEREEQEALERLRLQIIEEERKDSCKNTPLNYLVIFLRLRHKSFQQNIFQDMLLPGHQTVNSGVIRDQSDLELFDDDFKKRYTRDRRTFLRKEIGNNLLNQLHLLRLSDQVNLLYRCLLTNSMRELYFPFVKYQSSSDVRH
;
A
#
# COMPACT_ATOMS: atom_id res chain seq x y z
N MET A 1 -201.34 135.65 53.73
CA MET A 1 -201.32 135.47 52.27
C MET A 1 -200.06 134.66 51.92
N VAL A 2 -200.03 133.64 51.04
CA VAL A 2 -200.68 133.43 49.71
C VAL A 2 -199.97 134.30 48.66
N LEU A 3 -199.32 133.79 47.59
CA LEU A 3 -199.17 132.42 47.05
C LEU A 3 -197.90 132.30 46.15
N PHE A 4 -197.79 131.18 45.39
CA PHE A 4 -196.82 130.86 44.31
C PHE A 4 -195.35 130.54 44.71
N ARG A 5 -194.56 129.81 43.91
CA ARG A 5 -194.65 128.44 43.30
C ARG A 5 -193.40 128.26 42.40
N ARG A 6 -192.76 127.06 42.44
CA ARG A 6 -191.99 126.32 41.39
C ARG A 6 -191.26 127.12 40.27
N THR A 7 -190.02 126.79 39.89
CA THR A 7 -189.53 125.43 39.50
C THR A 7 -188.08 125.13 39.97
N LYS A 8 -187.57 123.92 39.65
CA LYS A 8 -186.20 123.45 39.92
C LYS A 8 -185.46 123.15 38.60
N GLY A 9 -184.13 123.29 38.61
CA GLY A 9 -183.27 122.20 38.10
C GLY A 9 -182.17 122.51 37.08
N ASN A 10 -181.10 121.70 37.19
CA ASN A 10 -180.18 121.25 36.14
C ASN A 10 -179.14 122.24 35.55
N TRP A 11 -177.96 122.31 36.18
CA TRP A 11 -176.73 122.92 35.61
C TRP A 11 -175.43 122.11 35.82
N ASN A 12 -175.48 120.90 36.40
CA ASN A 12 -174.29 120.12 36.83
C ASN A 12 -173.85 119.02 35.85
N LEU A 13 -174.20 119.10 34.56
CA LEU A 13 -173.92 118.03 33.58
C LEU A 13 -173.01 118.43 32.39
N LEU A 14 -172.64 119.71 32.26
CA LEU A 14 -171.83 120.19 31.12
C LEU A 14 -170.33 120.35 31.41
N SER A 15 -169.92 120.45 32.68
CA SER A 15 -168.50 120.56 33.05
C SER A 15 -167.70 119.29 32.81
N ASN A 16 -168.28 118.11 33.08
CA ASN A 16 -167.60 116.81 32.99
C ASN A 16 -167.36 116.31 31.56
N ILE A 17 -167.99 116.91 30.54
CA ILE A 17 -167.82 116.48 29.14
C ILE A 17 -166.57 117.14 28.52
N ASN A 18 -166.29 118.39 28.89
CA ASN A 18 -165.19 119.15 28.29
C ASN A 18 -163.81 118.74 28.85
N THR A 19 -163.75 118.38 30.14
CA THR A 19 -162.53 117.79 30.73
C THR A 19 -162.15 116.48 30.06
N GLY A 20 -163.12 115.58 29.85
CA GLY A 20 -162.90 114.27 29.24
C GLY A 20 -162.51 114.29 27.74
N LEU A 21 -162.62 115.44 27.07
CA LEU A 21 -162.04 115.65 25.72
C LEU A 21 -160.59 116.12 25.82
N MET A 22 -160.33 117.16 26.62
CA MET A 22 -158.97 117.67 26.90
C MET A 22 -158.04 116.58 27.44
N GLU A 23 -158.55 115.71 28.31
CA GLU A 23 -157.83 114.55 28.86
C GLU A 23 -157.45 113.52 27.78
N ARG A 24 -158.27 113.35 26.74
CA ARG A 24 -157.98 112.44 25.61
C ARG A 24 -156.93 113.02 24.68
N GLU A 25 -157.02 114.32 24.37
CA GLU A 25 -156.02 115.01 23.56
C GLU A 25 -154.65 114.97 24.26
N LEU A 26 -154.60 115.35 25.54
CA LEU A 26 -153.40 115.25 26.38
C LEU A 26 -152.87 113.80 26.52
N TYR A 27 -153.75 112.80 26.48
CA TYR A 27 -153.37 111.38 26.46
C TYR A 27 -152.75 110.96 25.11
N TYR A 28 -153.31 111.41 23.98
CA TYR A 28 -152.73 111.17 22.66
C TYR A 28 -151.41 111.93 22.45
N GLU A 29 -151.27 113.15 22.96
CA GLU A 29 -149.98 113.87 22.98
C GLU A 29 -148.93 113.13 23.82
N LYS A 30 -149.29 112.63 25.01
CA LYS A 30 -148.41 111.78 25.82
C LYS A 30 -148.03 110.49 25.09
N GLN A 31 -148.96 109.84 24.37
CA GLN A 31 -148.63 108.69 23.51
C GLN A 31 -147.72 109.06 22.33
N ALA A 32 -147.88 110.24 21.73
CA ALA A 32 -147.03 110.70 20.63
C ALA A 32 -145.61 111.03 21.12
N ALA A 33 -145.50 111.67 22.29
CA ALA A 33 -144.23 111.95 22.94
C ALA A 33 -143.49 110.68 23.36
N THR A 34 -144.18 109.69 23.96
CA THR A 34 -143.53 108.41 24.30
C THR A 34 -143.15 107.59 23.08
N LYS A 35 -143.95 107.61 21.99
CA LYS A 35 -143.56 106.98 20.72
C LYS A 35 -142.30 107.62 20.13
N ARG A 36 -142.27 108.95 19.98
CA ARG A 36 -141.06 109.67 19.50
C ARG A 36 -139.84 109.35 20.35
N PHE A 37 -139.97 109.39 21.68
CA PHE A 37 -138.88 109.02 22.58
C PHE A 37 -138.43 107.56 22.44
N ILE A 38 -139.35 106.61 22.20
CA ILE A 38 -139.04 105.21 21.93
C ILE A 38 -138.32 105.05 20.58
N ASP A 39 -138.77 105.76 19.54
CA ASP A 39 -138.21 105.73 18.19
C ASP A 39 -136.81 106.36 18.15
N GLU A 40 -136.64 107.55 18.74
CA GLU A 40 -135.35 108.23 18.94
C GLU A 40 -134.40 107.35 19.76
N SER A 41 -134.88 106.73 20.85
CA SER A 41 -134.10 105.76 21.63
C SER A 41 -133.78 104.49 20.84
N SER A 42 -134.61 104.10 19.87
CA SER A 42 -134.37 102.95 18.98
C SER A 42 -133.24 103.26 18.00
N ILE A 43 -133.34 104.40 17.30
CA ILE A 43 -132.33 104.89 16.35
C ILE A 43 -130.99 105.08 17.07
N ALA A 44 -130.97 105.74 18.24
CA ALA A 44 -129.75 105.92 19.02
C ALA A 44 -129.11 104.59 19.48
N ARG A 45 -129.91 103.54 19.73
CA ARG A 45 -129.40 102.19 20.06
C ARG A 45 -128.84 101.47 18.83
N GLU A 46 -129.46 101.56 17.66
CA GLU A 46 -128.91 100.98 16.43
C GLU A 46 -127.64 101.72 15.98
N GLU A 47 -127.60 103.06 16.06
CA GLU A 47 -126.38 103.84 15.83
C GLU A 47 -125.26 103.46 16.80
N TRP A 48 -125.57 103.27 18.09
CA TRP A 48 -124.59 102.81 19.07
C TRP A 48 -124.05 101.42 18.73
N LYS A 49 -124.92 100.45 18.38
CA LYS A 49 -124.49 99.11 17.92
C LYS A 49 -123.62 99.18 16.67
N LEU A 50 -123.94 100.04 15.71
CA LEU A 50 -123.17 100.18 14.46
C LEU A 50 -121.77 100.75 14.72
N ARG A 51 -121.66 101.78 15.57
CA ARG A 51 -120.37 102.35 15.99
C ARG A 51 -119.55 101.34 16.78
N GLU A 52 -120.18 100.60 17.70
CA GLU A 52 -119.52 99.58 18.50
C GLU A 52 -119.06 98.39 17.65
N LYS A 53 -119.86 97.95 16.68
CA LYS A 53 -119.47 96.92 15.69
C LYS A 53 -118.29 97.38 14.83
N ALA A 54 -118.29 98.63 14.36
CA ALA A 54 -117.16 99.19 13.61
C ALA A 54 -115.88 99.22 14.46
N ARG A 55 -115.95 99.65 15.72
CA ARG A 55 -114.83 99.61 16.67
C ARG A 55 -114.31 98.18 16.87
N LEU A 56 -115.21 97.22 17.09
CA LEU A 56 -114.84 95.81 17.24
C LEU A 56 -114.24 95.23 15.94
N GLU A 57 -114.67 95.67 14.76
CA GLU A 57 -114.08 95.27 13.48
C GLU A 57 -112.67 95.86 13.29
N GLU A 58 -112.43 97.11 13.70
CA GLU A 58 -111.11 97.73 13.74
C GLU A 58 -110.17 97.05 14.75
N GLU A 59 -110.65 96.75 15.96
CA GLU A 59 -109.91 96.03 17.01
C GLU A 59 -109.58 94.60 16.54
N ASN A 60 -110.53 93.86 15.96
CA ASN A 60 -110.29 92.54 15.37
C ASN A 60 -109.29 92.60 14.19
N HIS A 61 -109.34 93.64 13.36
CA HIS A 61 -108.39 93.82 12.26
C HIS A 61 -106.96 94.10 12.76
N GLN A 62 -106.81 94.81 13.88
CA GLN A 62 -105.53 94.99 14.57
C GLN A 62 -105.03 93.68 15.19
N ILE A 63 -105.90 92.90 15.83
CA ILE A 63 -105.59 91.58 16.40
C ILE A 63 -105.11 90.62 15.30
N LEU A 64 -105.80 90.56 14.15
CA LEU A 64 -105.40 89.72 13.00
C LEU A 64 -104.03 90.13 12.43
N LYS A 65 -103.77 91.43 12.26
CA LYS A 65 -102.46 91.95 11.83
C LYS A 65 -101.35 91.59 12.83
N PHE A 66 -101.62 91.67 14.12
CA PHE A 66 -100.66 91.28 15.16
C PHE A 66 -100.39 89.77 15.14
N ALA A 67 -101.43 88.93 15.00
CA ALA A 67 -101.29 87.48 14.88
C ALA A 67 -100.45 87.08 13.66
N GLN A 68 -100.74 87.65 12.48
CA GLN A 68 -99.94 87.46 11.27
C GLN A 68 -98.48 87.88 11.45
N MET A 69 -98.22 89.01 12.13
CA MET A 69 -96.87 89.47 12.43
C MET A 69 -96.13 88.52 13.39
N GLN A 70 -96.80 87.90 14.36
CA GLN A 70 -96.14 86.89 15.21
C GLN A 70 -95.89 85.59 14.47
N GLN A 71 -96.84 85.11 13.65
CA GLN A 71 -96.67 83.93 12.80
C GLN A 71 -95.46 84.09 11.87
N ALA A 72 -95.36 85.21 11.15
CA ALA A 72 -94.20 85.49 10.30
C ALA A 72 -92.87 85.50 11.09
N ARG A 73 -92.85 86.07 12.31
CA ARG A 73 -91.65 86.06 13.18
C ARG A 73 -91.30 84.67 13.71
N GLU A 74 -92.28 83.79 13.88
CA GLU A 74 -92.07 82.40 14.29
C GLU A 74 -91.59 81.56 13.10
N GLU A 75 -92.16 81.77 11.91
CA GLU A 75 -91.69 81.20 10.64
C GLU A 75 -90.25 81.63 10.33
N ASP A 76 -89.92 82.93 10.39
CA ASP A 76 -88.56 83.48 10.28
C ASP A 76 -87.59 82.76 11.22
N ARG A 77 -87.98 82.57 12.49
CA ARG A 77 -87.17 81.89 13.51
C ARG A 77 -86.96 80.41 13.17
N MET A 78 -88.01 79.72 12.72
CA MET A 78 -87.95 78.31 12.35
C MET A 78 -87.12 78.09 11.09
N GLU A 79 -87.21 78.97 10.08
CA GLU A 79 -86.33 78.93 8.90
C GLU A 79 -84.87 79.22 9.29
N ASN A 80 -84.62 80.25 10.09
CA ASN A 80 -83.27 80.54 10.60
C ASN A 80 -82.70 79.43 11.49
N GLN A 81 -83.53 78.57 12.10
CA GLN A 81 -83.09 77.36 12.80
C GLN A 81 -82.76 76.25 11.81
N LYS A 82 -83.67 75.92 10.88
CA LYS A 82 -83.46 74.92 9.82
C LYS A 82 -82.17 75.20 9.02
N LEU A 83 -81.96 76.43 8.58
CA LEU A 83 -80.74 76.83 7.85
C LEU A 83 -79.46 76.60 8.67
N LYS A 84 -79.50 76.84 10.00
CA LYS A 84 -78.37 76.56 10.90
C LYS A 84 -78.17 75.06 11.12
N GLU A 85 -79.23 74.26 11.11
CA GLU A 85 -79.17 72.80 11.21
C GLU A 85 -78.63 72.18 9.92
N GLU A 86 -79.08 72.65 8.75
CA GLU A 86 -78.52 72.27 7.46
C GLU A 86 -77.03 72.61 7.32
N LEU A 87 -76.59 73.77 7.81
CA LEU A 87 -75.17 74.13 7.81
C LEU A 87 -74.37 73.23 8.76
N LYS A 88 -74.93 72.85 9.92
CA LYS A 88 -74.31 71.88 10.83
C LYS A 88 -74.22 70.49 10.21
N THR A 89 -75.26 69.98 9.55
CA THR A 89 -75.24 68.64 8.94
C THR A 89 -74.27 68.59 7.77
N LYS A 90 -74.19 69.64 6.93
CA LYS A 90 -73.17 69.76 5.87
C LYS A 90 -71.75 69.74 6.44
N VAL A 91 -71.49 70.45 7.55
CA VAL A 91 -70.17 70.41 8.24
C VAL A 91 -69.89 69.04 8.86
N GLN A 92 -70.88 68.37 9.46
CA GLN A 92 -70.73 67.03 10.01
C GLN A 92 -70.46 65.98 8.92
N GLN A 93 -71.12 66.07 7.77
CA GLN A 93 -70.91 65.22 6.61
C GLN A 93 -69.48 65.35 6.09
N ASN A 94 -69.00 66.57 5.83
CA ASN A 94 -67.63 66.84 5.40
C ASN A 94 -66.61 66.29 6.41
N LEU A 95 -66.80 66.55 7.71
CA LEU A 95 -65.92 66.04 8.77
C LEU A 95 -65.92 64.50 8.83
N THR A 96 -67.06 63.86 8.60
CA THR A 96 -67.19 62.39 8.58
C THR A 96 -66.44 61.80 7.38
N GLU A 97 -66.57 62.41 6.20
CA GLU A 97 -65.78 62.02 5.04
C GLU A 97 -64.28 62.22 5.25
N ASP A 98 -63.85 63.33 5.84
CA ASP A 98 -62.42 63.64 6.05
C ASP A 98 -61.79 62.76 7.13
N ILE A 99 -62.58 62.29 8.10
CA ILE A 99 -62.17 61.20 9.02
C ILE A 99 -62.04 59.89 8.24
N ARG A 100 -63.04 59.53 7.43
CA ARG A 100 -63.02 58.27 6.66
C ARG A 100 -61.83 58.20 5.69
N LYS A 101 -61.56 59.28 4.94
CA LYS A 101 -60.42 59.40 4.02
C LYS A 101 -59.06 59.25 4.72
N LYS A 102 -58.95 59.73 5.97
CA LYS A 102 -57.73 59.55 6.78
C LYS A 102 -57.57 58.12 7.24
N GLN A 103 -58.65 57.48 7.69
CA GLN A 103 -58.63 56.06 8.07
C GLN A 103 -58.33 55.16 6.87
N GLU A 104 -58.93 55.44 5.70
CA GLU A 104 -58.63 54.77 4.43
C GLU A 104 -57.12 54.89 4.08
N PHE A 105 -56.53 56.08 4.22
CA PHE A 105 -55.10 56.32 3.98
C PHE A 105 -54.18 55.69 5.05
N GLU A 106 -54.58 55.66 6.31
CA GLU A 106 -53.84 55.02 7.40
C GLU A 106 -53.84 53.48 7.22
N ASP A 107 -54.99 52.88 6.88
CA ASP A 107 -55.13 51.48 6.49
C ASP A 107 -54.24 51.11 5.29
N GLU A 108 -54.24 51.93 4.22
CA GLU A 108 -53.41 51.73 3.03
C GLU A 108 -51.91 51.81 3.38
N MET A 109 -51.52 52.79 4.20
CA MET A 109 -50.14 52.95 4.68
C MET A 109 -49.69 51.78 5.56
N GLU A 110 -50.58 51.20 6.38
CA GLU A 110 -50.27 50.01 7.17
C GLU A 110 -50.17 48.74 6.32
N ARG A 111 -51.00 48.57 5.27
CA ARG A 111 -50.87 47.47 4.31
C ARG A 111 -49.53 47.51 3.58
N VAL A 112 -49.14 48.66 3.03
CA VAL A 112 -47.85 48.82 2.35
C VAL A 112 -46.66 48.54 3.28
N ARG A 113 -46.76 48.89 4.58
CA ARG A 113 -45.74 48.52 5.59
C ARG A 113 -45.70 47.02 5.87
N GLN A 114 -46.85 46.34 5.91
CA GLN A 114 -46.94 44.89 6.12
C GLN A 114 -46.40 44.13 4.90
N GLU A 115 -46.74 44.58 3.69
CA GLU A 115 -46.23 44.07 2.42
C GLU A 115 -44.70 44.21 2.35
N LEU A 116 -44.16 45.41 2.58
CA LEU A 116 -42.71 45.65 2.60
C LEU A 116 -41.98 44.79 3.64
N TYR A 117 -42.54 44.62 4.84
CA TYR A 117 -41.95 43.77 5.88
C TYR A 117 -41.91 42.28 5.48
N LEU A 118 -42.92 41.81 4.75
CA LEU A 118 -42.92 40.45 4.20
C LEU A 118 -41.91 40.31 3.06
N GLU A 119 -41.80 41.30 2.17
CA GLU A 119 -40.77 41.33 1.12
C GLU A 119 -39.34 41.33 1.70
N GLU A 120 -39.08 42.12 2.74
CA GLU A 120 -37.80 42.11 3.48
C GLU A 120 -37.50 40.73 4.11
N GLN A 121 -38.51 40.06 4.68
CA GLN A 121 -38.35 38.71 5.21
C GLN A 121 -38.04 37.69 4.10
N GLU A 122 -38.78 37.72 2.99
CA GLU A 122 -38.52 36.85 1.85
C GLU A 122 -37.14 37.11 1.23
N GLU A 123 -36.70 38.36 1.10
CA GLU A 123 -35.34 38.68 0.63
C GLU A 123 -34.28 38.14 1.58
N ALA A 124 -34.47 38.28 2.90
CA ALA A 124 -33.58 37.68 3.88
C ALA A 124 -33.56 36.14 3.79
N GLU A 125 -34.64 35.49 3.37
CA GLU A 125 -34.67 34.04 3.10
C GLU A 125 -34.01 33.66 1.77
N ARG A 126 -34.31 34.36 0.67
CA ARG A 126 -33.60 34.22 -0.61
C ARG A 126 -32.07 34.36 -0.43
N GLN A 127 -31.62 35.32 0.38
CA GLN A 127 -30.20 35.49 0.70
C GLN A 127 -29.61 34.33 1.52
N LYS A 128 -30.35 33.76 2.49
CA LYS A 128 -29.94 32.54 3.22
C LYS A 128 -29.80 31.35 2.27
N GLU A 129 -30.77 31.13 1.39
CA GLU A 129 -30.75 30.04 0.41
C GLU A 129 -29.56 30.18 -0.56
N MET A 130 -29.33 31.38 -1.10
CA MET A 130 -28.17 31.66 -1.95
C MET A 130 -26.85 31.39 -1.20
N ALA A 131 -26.72 31.82 0.05
CA ALA A 131 -25.53 31.57 0.87
C ALA A 131 -25.35 30.07 1.20
N GLU A 132 -26.43 29.31 1.39
CA GLU A 132 -26.36 27.85 1.54
C GLU A 132 -25.94 27.14 0.25
N ILE A 133 -26.52 27.52 -0.89
CA ILE A 133 -26.15 26.99 -2.21
C ILE A 133 -24.67 27.27 -2.47
N GLU A 134 -24.19 28.49 -2.17
CA GLU A 134 -22.79 28.84 -2.31
C GLU A 134 -21.89 28.00 -1.38
N ARG A 135 -22.25 27.81 -0.11
CA ARG A 135 -21.51 26.94 0.83
C ARG A 135 -21.41 25.51 0.30
N ARG A 136 -22.52 24.93 -0.19
CA ARG A 136 -22.55 23.58 -0.79
C ARG A 136 -21.67 23.48 -2.04
N ILE A 137 -21.63 24.53 -2.88
CA ILE A 137 -20.74 24.61 -4.05
C ILE A 137 -19.27 24.70 -3.63
N ARG A 138 -18.93 25.59 -2.68
CA ARG A 138 -17.56 25.74 -2.15
C ARG A 138 -17.04 24.42 -1.58
N GLN A 139 -17.81 23.74 -0.73
CA GLN A 139 -17.48 22.42 -0.17
C GLN A 139 -17.25 21.36 -1.26
N ARG A 140 -18.08 21.35 -2.31
CA ARG A 140 -17.93 20.42 -3.43
C ARG A 140 -16.65 20.69 -4.23
N LEU A 141 -16.29 21.95 -4.46
CA LEU A 141 -15.06 22.34 -5.14
C LEU A 141 -13.82 22.01 -4.32
N GLU A 142 -13.85 22.26 -3.01
CA GLU A 142 -12.78 21.90 -2.07
C GLU A 142 -12.54 20.38 -2.04
N LEU A 143 -13.60 19.57 -2.01
CA LEU A 143 -13.51 18.11 -2.08
C LEU A 143 -12.98 17.63 -3.44
N GLN A 144 -13.31 18.31 -4.55
CA GLN A 144 -12.73 18.01 -5.86
C GLN A 144 -11.25 18.37 -5.95
N GLN A 145 -10.83 19.52 -5.40
CA GLN A 145 -9.43 19.97 -5.39
C GLN A 145 -8.56 19.05 -4.52
N THR A 146 -9.01 18.72 -3.30
CA THR A 146 -8.29 17.80 -2.41
C THR A 146 -8.17 16.40 -2.99
N TYR A 147 -9.20 15.90 -3.68
CA TYR A 147 -9.12 14.62 -4.42
C TYR A 147 -8.11 14.68 -5.58
N GLN A 148 -8.09 15.77 -6.36
CA GLN A 148 -7.08 15.96 -7.41
C GLN A 148 -5.64 16.02 -6.85
N GLN A 149 -5.43 16.74 -5.74
CA GLN A 149 -4.14 16.78 -5.04
C GLN A 149 -3.74 15.39 -4.53
N GLN A 150 -4.68 14.62 -3.96
CA GLN A 150 -4.42 13.25 -3.50
C GLN A 150 -4.01 12.33 -4.66
N LEU A 151 -4.65 12.43 -5.82
CA LEU A 151 -4.27 11.69 -7.02
C LEU A 151 -2.87 12.08 -7.52
N GLN A 152 -2.57 13.39 -7.60
CA GLN A 152 -1.23 13.87 -7.98
C GLN A 152 -0.15 13.37 -7.02
N LEU A 153 -0.36 13.47 -5.71
CA LEU A 153 0.57 12.96 -4.69
C LEU A 153 0.76 11.44 -4.78
N LYS A 154 -0.29 10.67 -5.10
CA LYS A 154 -0.18 9.22 -5.32
C LYS A 154 0.65 8.90 -6.57
N GLU A 155 0.45 9.62 -7.66
CA GLU A 155 1.21 9.42 -8.89
C GLU A 155 2.68 9.85 -8.74
N TYR A 156 2.97 10.95 -8.03
CA TYR A 156 4.34 11.34 -7.68
C TYR A 156 5.06 10.30 -6.82
N ARG A 157 4.36 9.68 -5.84
CA ARG A 157 4.93 8.56 -5.06
C ARG A 157 5.26 7.38 -5.95
N ARG A 158 4.32 6.95 -6.80
CA ARG A 158 4.54 5.87 -7.77
C ARG A 158 5.74 6.14 -8.70
N GLN A 159 5.92 7.39 -9.13
CA GLN A 159 7.05 7.80 -9.97
C GLN A 159 8.38 7.93 -9.21
N ALA A 160 8.36 8.03 -7.87
CA ALA A 160 9.55 7.88 -7.03
C ALA A 160 9.86 6.38 -6.81
N GLU A 161 8.87 5.59 -6.40
CA GLU A 161 8.94 4.14 -6.23
C GLU A 161 9.53 3.44 -7.47
N LEU A 162 9.05 3.78 -8.68
CA LEU A 162 9.58 3.24 -9.94
C LEU A 162 11.04 3.63 -10.22
N LYS A 163 11.48 4.82 -9.80
CA LYS A 163 12.89 5.24 -9.95
C LYS A 163 13.78 4.53 -8.95
N GLU A 164 13.32 4.39 -7.71
CA GLU A 164 14.01 3.61 -6.68
C GLU A 164 14.15 2.14 -7.10
N GLU A 165 13.12 1.54 -7.71
CA GLU A 165 13.19 0.21 -8.33
C GLU A 165 14.17 0.15 -9.51
N GLU A 166 14.18 1.14 -10.41
CA GLU A 166 15.11 1.20 -11.54
C GLU A 166 16.57 1.39 -11.09
N GLU A 167 16.83 2.25 -10.11
CA GLU A 167 18.15 2.46 -9.51
C GLU A 167 18.63 1.21 -8.76
N PHE A 168 17.77 0.60 -7.95
CA PHE A 168 18.08 -0.66 -7.25
C PHE A 168 18.38 -1.80 -8.24
N LYS A 169 17.60 -1.91 -9.32
CA LYS A 169 17.83 -2.88 -10.40
C LYS A 169 19.17 -2.63 -11.12
N GLN A 170 19.52 -1.37 -11.39
CA GLN A 170 20.82 -1.02 -11.97
C GLN A 170 21.98 -1.38 -11.03
N GLN A 171 21.86 -1.08 -9.73
CA GLN A 171 22.86 -1.44 -8.71
C GLN A 171 23.03 -2.97 -8.61
N MET A 172 21.92 -3.74 -8.59
CA MET A 172 21.96 -5.19 -8.57
C MET A 172 22.58 -5.79 -9.84
N LEU A 173 22.27 -5.26 -11.02
CA LEU A 173 22.90 -5.69 -12.28
C LEU A 173 24.40 -5.37 -12.31
N SER A 174 24.80 -4.19 -11.83
CA SER A 174 26.21 -3.80 -11.69
C SER A 174 26.95 -4.74 -10.73
N LYS A 175 26.33 -5.10 -9.59
CA LYS A 175 26.89 -6.04 -8.64
C LYS A 175 27.07 -7.43 -9.25
N PHE A 176 26.05 -7.98 -9.91
CA PHE A 176 26.17 -9.29 -10.56
C PHE A 176 27.28 -9.30 -11.64
N ALA A 177 27.42 -8.22 -12.42
CA ALA A 177 28.51 -8.10 -13.39
C ALA A 177 29.91 -8.01 -12.74
N GLU A 178 30.02 -7.45 -11.53
CA GLU A 178 31.26 -7.42 -10.76
C GLU A 178 31.56 -8.79 -10.11
N ASP A 179 30.57 -9.44 -9.50
CA ASP A 179 30.68 -10.79 -8.94
C ASP A 179 31.05 -11.83 -10.02
N ASP A 180 30.41 -11.81 -11.19
CA ASP A 180 30.76 -12.65 -12.36
C ASP A 180 32.21 -12.44 -12.81
N ARG A 181 32.65 -11.17 -12.89
CA ARG A 181 34.03 -10.81 -13.26
C ARG A 181 35.03 -11.33 -12.22
N ILE A 182 34.69 -11.25 -10.94
CA ILE A 182 35.50 -11.77 -9.84
C ILE A 182 35.55 -13.31 -9.88
N GLU A 183 34.44 -13.99 -10.18
CA GLU A 183 34.45 -15.45 -10.37
C GLU A 183 35.31 -15.86 -11.57
N GLN A 184 35.19 -15.19 -12.72
CA GLN A 184 36.03 -15.48 -13.90
C GLN A 184 37.53 -15.34 -13.59
N MET A 185 37.94 -14.25 -12.93
CA MET A 185 39.33 -14.04 -12.49
C MET A 185 39.77 -15.12 -11.47
N ASN A 186 38.92 -15.51 -10.53
CA ASN A 186 39.22 -16.56 -9.56
C ASN A 186 39.31 -17.95 -10.21
N ALA A 187 38.46 -18.26 -11.18
CA ALA A 187 38.51 -19.49 -11.96
C ALA A 187 39.79 -19.56 -12.80
N GLN A 188 40.19 -18.47 -13.46
CA GLN A 188 41.48 -18.36 -14.15
C GLN A 188 42.66 -18.56 -13.18
N LYS A 189 42.64 -17.90 -12.02
CA LYS A 189 43.68 -18.01 -10.99
C LYS A 189 43.79 -19.43 -10.41
N ARG A 190 42.67 -20.15 -10.25
CA ARG A 190 42.65 -21.58 -9.88
C ARG A 190 43.28 -22.45 -10.97
N ARG A 191 42.93 -22.24 -12.25
CA ARG A 191 43.52 -22.96 -13.39
C ARG A 191 45.04 -22.73 -13.51
N MET A 192 45.49 -21.48 -13.37
CA MET A 192 46.92 -21.14 -13.37
C MET A 192 47.67 -21.86 -12.25
N LYS A 193 47.19 -21.79 -11.00
CA LYS A 193 47.80 -22.52 -9.88
C LYS A 193 47.83 -24.03 -10.09
N GLN A 194 46.76 -24.62 -10.64
CA GLN A 194 46.75 -26.05 -10.98
C GLN A 194 47.81 -26.39 -12.05
N GLN A 195 48.03 -25.52 -13.04
CA GLN A 195 49.08 -25.69 -14.04
C GLN A 195 50.49 -25.49 -13.46
N GLU A 196 50.67 -24.53 -12.54
CA GLU A 196 51.93 -24.31 -11.81
C GLU A 196 52.29 -25.52 -10.94
N HIS A 197 51.35 -26.01 -10.12
CA HIS A 197 51.54 -27.22 -9.32
C HIS A 197 51.79 -28.46 -10.20
N ARG A 198 51.12 -28.58 -11.35
CA ARG A 198 51.36 -29.65 -12.31
C ARG A 198 52.78 -29.60 -12.87
N ARG A 199 53.24 -28.43 -13.33
CA ARG A 199 54.62 -28.23 -13.83
C ARG A 199 55.67 -28.53 -12.75
N ALA A 200 55.42 -28.12 -11.50
CA ALA A 200 56.33 -28.43 -10.38
C ALA A 200 56.39 -29.93 -10.07
N VAL A 201 55.27 -30.66 -10.18
CA VAL A 201 55.25 -32.13 -10.04
C VAL A 201 55.91 -32.82 -11.23
N GLU A 202 55.71 -32.33 -12.46
CA GLU A 202 56.39 -32.82 -13.66
C GLU A 202 57.91 -32.61 -13.55
N GLN A 203 58.37 -31.44 -13.08
CA GLN A 203 59.78 -31.17 -12.76
C GLN A 203 60.34 -32.14 -11.70
N LEU A 204 59.64 -32.36 -10.57
CA LEU A 204 60.08 -33.32 -9.53
C LEU A 204 60.13 -34.78 -10.03
N ILE A 205 59.33 -35.13 -11.05
CA ILE A 205 59.38 -36.44 -11.71
C ILE A 205 60.59 -36.53 -12.65
N ASP A 206 60.90 -35.48 -13.40
CA ASP A 206 62.03 -35.44 -14.32
C ASP A 206 63.38 -35.30 -13.58
N ASP A 207 63.45 -34.54 -12.48
CA ASP A 207 64.59 -34.54 -11.55
C ASP A 207 64.84 -35.93 -10.97
N ARG A 208 63.78 -36.64 -10.56
CA ARG A 208 63.88 -38.03 -10.07
C ARG A 208 64.30 -39.00 -11.18
N ARG A 209 63.87 -38.79 -12.42
CA ARG A 209 64.34 -39.58 -13.58
C ARG A 209 65.80 -39.32 -13.88
N ALA A 210 66.26 -38.07 -13.80
CA ALA A 210 67.66 -37.70 -13.95
C ALA A 210 68.54 -38.30 -12.84
N GLN A 211 68.07 -38.29 -11.59
CA GLN A 211 68.71 -38.99 -10.47
C GLN A 211 68.84 -40.50 -10.76
N PHE A 212 67.75 -41.20 -11.08
CA PHE A 212 67.81 -42.62 -11.43
C PHE A 212 68.67 -42.93 -12.68
N ALA A 213 68.77 -42.01 -13.64
CA ALA A 213 69.65 -42.16 -14.79
C ALA A 213 71.12 -42.01 -14.40
N ASN A 214 71.45 -41.02 -13.57
CA ASN A 214 72.80 -40.79 -13.04
C ASN A 214 73.25 -41.94 -12.11
N ASP A 215 72.37 -42.42 -11.23
CA ASP A 215 72.63 -43.54 -10.33
C ASP A 215 72.84 -44.84 -11.12
N ARG A 216 72.05 -45.08 -12.18
CA ARG A 216 72.28 -46.21 -13.10
C ARG A 216 73.59 -46.08 -13.87
N ALA A 217 73.95 -44.88 -14.33
CA ALA A 217 75.22 -44.63 -15.02
C ALA A 217 76.40 -44.90 -14.09
N ARG A 218 76.29 -44.52 -12.81
CA ARG A 218 77.25 -44.87 -11.76
C ARG A 218 77.30 -46.37 -11.48
N GLU A 219 76.17 -47.06 -11.34
CA GLU A 219 76.15 -48.52 -11.15
C GLU A 219 76.80 -49.26 -12.33
N LEU A 220 76.62 -48.75 -13.55
CA LEU A 220 77.28 -49.27 -14.75
C LEU A 220 78.80 -49.03 -14.70
N GLN A 221 79.23 -47.80 -14.38
CA GLN A 221 80.65 -47.47 -14.26
C GLN A 221 81.34 -48.27 -13.15
N GLU A 222 80.72 -48.38 -11.97
CA GLU A 222 81.22 -49.17 -10.84
C GLU A 222 81.32 -50.67 -11.19
N ARG A 223 80.48 -51.17 -12.12
CA ARG A 223 80.60 -52.52 -12.72
C ARG A 223 81.73 -52.62 -13.74
N GLU A 224 81.88 -51.65 -14.65
CA GLU A 224 82.97 -51.62 -15.62
C GLU A 224 84.35 -51.55 -14.92
N GLU A 225 84.44 -50.79 -13.83
CA GLU A 225 85.62 -50.74 -12.96
C GLU A 225 85.87 -52.08 -12.23
N GLN A 226 84.83 -52.74 -11.72
CA GLN A 226 84.94 -54.09 -11.15
C GLN A 226 85.42 -55.12 -12.19
N GLU A 227 84.84 -55.15 -13.38
CA GLU A 227 85.29 -56.04 -14.46
C GLU A 227 86.74 -55.75 -14.88
N ALA A 228 87.16 -54.49 -14.94
CA ALA A 228 88.54 -54.13 -15.24
C ALA A 228 89.51 -54.64 -14.16
N LEU A 229 89.15 -54.52 -12.88
CA LEU A 229 89.94 -55.06 -11.76
C LEU A 229 89.98 -56.60 -11.77
N GLU A 230 88.89 -57.29 -12.12
CA GLU A 230 88.90 -58.74 -12.26
C GLU A 230 89.76 -59.22 -13.44
N ARG A 231 89.74 -58.53 -14.58
CA ARG A 231 90.62 -58.81 -15.73
C ARG A 231 92.10 -58.68 -15.35
N LEU A 232 92.47 -57.61 -14.64
CA LEU A 232 93.83 -57.39 -14.13
C LEU A 232 94.24 -58.49 -13.13
N ARG A 233 93.34 -58.87 -12.21
CA ARG A 233 93.57 -59.96 -11.25
C ARG A 233 93.81 -61.31 -11.95
N LEU A 234 93.06 -61.61 -13.02
CA LEU A 234 93.24 -62.82 -13.80
C LEU A 234 94.59 -62.84 -14.53
N GLN A 235 95.03 -61.70 -15.09
CA GLN A 235 96.34 -61.58 -15.72
C GLN A 235 97.49 -61.88 -14.73
N ILE A 236 97.46 -61.29 -13.53
CA ILE A 236 98.48 -61.54 -12.49
C ILE A 236 98.53 -63.03 -12.09
N ILE A 237 97.37 -63.68 -11.93
CA ILE A 237 97.28 -65.12 -11.63
C ILE A 237 97.85 -65.98 -12.78
N GLU A 238 97.65 -65.56 -14.03
CA GLU A 238 98.20 -66.26 -15.19
C GLU A 238 99.72 -66.08 -15.32
N GLU A 239 100.26 -64.92 -14.90
CA GLU A 239 101.70 -64.64 -14.86
C GLU A 239 102.42 -65.44 -13.77
N GLU A 240 101.93 -65.46 -12.51
CA GLU A 240 102.51 -66.30 -11.45
C GLU A 240 102.47 -67.80 -11.82
N ARG A 241 101.42 -68.25 -12.52
CA ARG A 241 101.34 -69.64 -13.02
C ARG A 241 102.39 -69.91 -14.12
N LYS A 242 102.68 -68.94 -14.99
CA LYS A 242 103.69 -69.09 -16.07
C LYS A 242 105.12 -69.13 -15.54
N ASP A 243 105.43 -68.37 -14.49
CA ASP A 243 106.77 -68.40 -13.89
C ASP A 243 106.96 -69.61 -12.95
N SER A 244 105.91 -70.06 -12.27
CA SER A 244 105.92 -71.34 -11.54
C SER A 244 106.22 -72.55 -12.43
N CYS A 245 105.85 -72.51 -13.72
CA CYS A 245 106.11 -73.60 -14.66
C CYS A 245 107.53 -73.61 -15.28
N LYS A 246 108.32 -72.52 -15.18
CA LYS A 246 109.62 -72.42 -15.86
C LYS A 246 110.82 -72.85 -15.01
N ASN A 247 110.70 -72.88 -13.68
CA ASN A 247 111.84 -72.97 -12.77
C ASN A 247 111.79 -74.18 -11.81
N THR A 248 111.65 -75.41 -12.33
CA THR A 248 111.97 -76.62 -11.54
C THR A 248 112.65 -77.74 -12.35
N PRO A 249 113.94 -77.98 -12.08
CA PRO A 249 114.48 -79.34 -12.09
C PRO A 249 115.24 -79.67 -10.79
N LEU A 250 114.75 -80.70 -10.11
CA LEU A 250 115.45 -81.56 -9.13
C LEU A 250 116.24 -80.93 -7.96
N ASN A 251 115.69 -81.19 -6.77
CA ASN A 251 116.41 -81.48 -5.52
C ASN A 251 117.02 -80.30 -4.72
N TYR A 252 116.22 -79.75 -3.81
CA TYR A 252 116.64 -79.63 -2.40
C TYR A 252 115.48 -79.91 -1.44
N LEU A 253 115.74 -80.78 -0.46
CA LEU A 253 114.92 -81.00 0.72
C LEU A 253 115.60 -80.34 1.93
N VAL A 254 114.83 -80.08 3.00
CA VAL A 254 115.28 -79.59 4.32
C VAL A 254 115.50 -78.05 4.38
N ILE A 255 115.29 -77.49 5.58
CA ILE A 255 115.24 -76.06 5.93
C ILE A 255 113.90 -75.42 5.46
N PHE A 256 112.99 -74.93 6.31
CA PHE A 256 113.01 -74.74 7.77
C PHE A 256 111.70 -75.24 8.43
N LEU A 257 111.83 -75.97 9.53
CA LEU A 257 110.81 -76.07 10.58
C LEU A 257 111.43 -75.54 11.88
N ARG A 258 110.60 -74.94 12.76
CA ARG A 258 110.90 -74.50 14.16
C ARG A 258 111.34 -73.04 14.38
N LEU A 259 110.34 -72.14 14.56
CA LEU A 259 110.23 -70.99 15.50
C LEU A 259 109.08 -70.06 15.00
N ARG A 260 108.15 -69.51 15.81
CA ARG A 260 107.80 -69.78 17.22
C ARG A 260 106.35 -69.38 17.58
N HIS A 261 105.44 -70.33 17.45
CA HIS A 261 104.30 -70.64 18.34
C HIS A 261 103.90 -69.64 19.46
N LYS A 262 102.71 -69.02 19.34
CA LYS A 262 101.72 -68.62 20.37
C LYS A 262 100.49 -68.05 19.61
N SER A 263 99.25 -68.52 19.74
CA SER A 263 98.61 -69.56 20.58
C SER A 263 97.59 -70.34 19.72
N PHE A 264 97.46 -71.68 19.78
CA PHE A 264 96.78 -72.46 20.84
C PHE A 264 95.27 -72.14 20.86
N GLN A 265 94.32 -73.04 20.58
CA GLN A 265 94.28 -74.51 20.32
C GLN A 265 92.97 -74.80 19.50
N GLN A 266 92.53 -75.95 18.95
CA GLN A 266 92.81 -77.41 18.86
C GLN A 266 92.18 -77.90 17.48
N ASN A 267 92.22 -79.13 16.92
CA ASN A 267 92.83 -80.45 17.19
C ASN A 267 92.82 -81.35 15.90
N ILE A 268 93.78 -82.29 15.78
CA ILE A 268 93.69 -83.77 15.47
C ILE A 268 92.69 -84.31 14.39
N PHE A 269 92.95 -85.34 13.54
CA PHE A 269 94.05 -86.30 13.26
C PHE A 269 94.63 -86.03 11.84
N GLN A 270 95.91 -86.28 11.45
CA GLN A 270 96.63 -87.56 11.26
C GLN A 270 95.89 -88.51 10.27
N ASP A 271 96.50 -89.08 9.22
CA ASP A 271 97.69 -89.96 9.09
C ASP A 271 97.99 -90.17 7.57
N MET A 272 99.05 -90.78 7.01
CA MET A 272 100.33 -91.35 7.46
C MET A 272 101.33 -91.32 6.27
N LEU A 273 102.65 -91.42 6.50
CA LEU A 273 103.68 -91.47 5.45
C LEU A 273 104.16 -92.89 5.13
N LEU A 274 104.22 -93.26 3.84
CA LEU A 274 105.14 -94.29 3.31
C LEU A 274 105.61 -93.91 1.88
N PRO A 275 106.89 -94.13 1.51
CA PRO A 275 107.43 -93.69 0.21
C PRO A 275 107.53 -94.81 -0.83
N GLY A 276 107.64 -94.45 -2.11
CA GLY A 276 108.32 -95.31 -3.10
C GLY A 276 107.61 -95.59 -4.44
N HIS A 277 107.28 -94.57 -5.23
CA HIS A 277 107.32 -94.66 -6.71
C HIS A 277 107.36 -93.24 -7.30
N GLN A 278 108.29 -92.98 -8.23
CA GLN A 278 108.35 -91.69 -8.95
C GLN A 278 107.45 -91.74 -10.19
N THR A 279 106.21 -91.28 -10.04
CA THR A 279 105.28 -91.00 -11.15
C THR A 279 104.83 -89.55 -11.07
N VAL A 280 104.92 -88.80 -12.17
CA VAL A 280 104.36 -87.44 -12.23
C VAL A 280 102.84 -87.54 -12.29
N ASN A 281 102.15 -86.85 -11.38
CA ASN A 281 100.69 -86.93 -11.28
C ASN A 281 99.99 -86.45 -12.56
N SER A 282 99.01 -87.24 -13.02
CA SER A 282 98.21 -86.98 -14.21
C SER A 282 97.21 -85.84 -13.98
N GLY A 283 97.69 -84.59 -14.04
CA GLY A 283 96.86 -83.39 -13.88
C GLY A 283 97.59 -82.04 -13.96
N VAL A 284 98.92 -82.02 -14.12
CA VAL A 284 99.73 -80.78 -14.18
C VAL A 284 99.59 -80.03 -15.51
N ILE A 285 99.28 -80.77 -16.58
CA ILE A 285 99.16 -80.28 -17.97
C ILE A 285 97.66 -80.24 -18.30
N ARG A 286 97.13 -79.07 -18.67
CA ARG A 286 95.70 -78.92 -19.04
C ARG A 286 95.52 -79.12 -20.54
N ASP A 287 96.20 -78.29 -21.31
CA ASP A 287 95.93 -78.09 -22.74
C ASP A 287 97.16 -78.45 -23.60
N GLN A 288 96.97 -78.60 -24.90
CA GLN A 288 98.02 -79.05 -25.83
C GLN A 288 99.25 -78.11 -25.83
N SER A 289 99.04 -76.82 -25.57
CA SER A 289 100.07 -75.78 -25.44
C SER A 289 100.94 -75.91 -24.18
N ASP A 290 100.43 -76.47 -23.09
CA ASP A 290 101.24 -76.80 -21.90
C ASP A 290 102.29 -77.89 -22.24
N LEU A 291 102.09 -78.67 -23.32
CA LEU A 291 102.97 -79.78 -23.74
C LEU A 291 104.19 -79.33 -24.56
N GLU A 292 104.17 -78.10 -25.10
CA GLU A 292 105.24 -77.58 -25.96
C GLU A 292 106.43 -77.00 -25.16
N LEU A 293 106.19 -76.66 -23.88
CA LEU A 293 107.15 -76.13 -22.91
C LEU A 293 108.18 -77.17 -22.36
N PHE A 294 108.17 -78.41 -22.85
CA PHE A 294 109.04 -79.50 -22.37
C PHE A 294 109.93 -80.09 -23.46
N ASP A 295 111.10 -80.61 -23.09
CA ASP A 295 112.10 -81.15 -24.02
C ASP A 295 111.62 -82.38 -24.82
N ASP A 296 112.11 -82.54 -26.05
CA ASP A 296 111.63 -83.57 -26.99
C ASP A 296 111.90 -85.01 -26.53
N ASP A 297 112.91 -85.24 -25.69
CA ASP A 297 113.16 -86.56 -25.10
C ASP A 297 112.19 -86.90 -23.96
N PHE A 298 111.52 -85.91 -23.36
CA PHE A 298 110.35 -86.14 -22.51
C PHE A 298 109.11 -86.47 -23.37
N LYS A 299 108.89 -85.71 -24.45
CA LYS A 299 107.77 -85.94 -25.40
C LYS A 299 107.78 -87.39 -25.96
N LYS A 300 108.96 -87.94 -26.29
CA LYS A 300 109.13 -89.34 -26.77
C LYS A 300 108.83 -90.42 -25.70
N ARG A 301 108.97 -90.12 -24.41
CA ARG A 301 108.64 -91.05 -23.31
C ARG A 301 107.16 -90.99 -22.98
N TYR A 302 106.64 -89.79 -22.77
CA TYR A 302 105.23 -89.55 -22.44
C TYR A 302 104.25 -90.13 -23.48
N THR A 303 104.59 -90.05 -24.77
CA THR A 303 103.79 -90.63 -25.87
C THR A 303 103.86 -92.16 -25.98
N ARG A 304 104.85 -92.82 -25.35
CA ARG A 304 104.92 -94.29 -25.24
C ARG A 304 103.97 -94.80 -24.16
N ASP A 305 104.03 -94.24 -22.95
CA ASP A 305 103.24 -94.71 -21.81
C ASP A 305 101.75 -94.34 -21.92
N ARG A 306 101.41 -93.21 -22.57
CA ARG A 306 99.98 -92.86 -22.80
C ARG A 306 99.24 -93.90 -23.65
N ARG A 307 99.94 -94.70 -24.47
CA ARG A 307 99.35 -95.79 -25.27
C ARG A 307 99.09 -97.08 -24.47
N THR A 308 99.76 -97.31 -23.35
CA THR A 308 99.48 -98.46 -22.47
C THR A 308 98.40 -98.13 -21.44
N PHE A 309 98.33 -96.87 -20.98
CA PHE A 309 97.31 -96.41 -20.02
C PHE A 309 95.88 -96.43 -20.60
N LEU A 310 95.69 -95.89 -21.82
CA LEU A 310 94.37 -95.74 -22.46
C LEU A 310 93.63 -97.06 -22.73
N ARG A 311 94.27 -98.23 -22.58
CA ARG A 311 93.60 -99.53 -22.71
C ARG A 311 92.95 -100.05 -21.42
N LYS A 312 93.09 -99.32 -20.30
CA LYS A 312 92.63 -99.75 -18.96
C LYS A 312 91.47 -98.92 -18.38
N GLU A 313 91.11 -97.81 -19.01
CA GLU A 313 90.28 -96.75 -18.41
C GLU A 313 88.86 -96.62 -18.99
N ILE A 314 88.46 -97.53 -19.89
CA ILE A 314 87.10 -97.55 -20.49
C ILE A 314 86.07 -98.29 -19.59
N GLY A 315 86.51 -98.99 -18.54
CA GLY A 315 85.64 -99.90 -17.77
C GLY A 315 84.69 -99.26 -16.74
N ASN A 316 85.00 -98.07 -16.20
CA ASN A 316 84.47 -97.66 -14.88
C ASN A 316 83.60 -96.39 -14.86
N ASN A 317 83.20 -95.82 -16.00
CA ASN A 317 82.45 -94.55 -16.02
C ASN A 317 81.03 -94.65 -16.63
N LEU A 318 80.34 -95.76 -16.34
CA LEU A 318 78.96 -96.05 -16.77
C LEU A 318 77.92 -96.03 -15.64
N LEU A 319 78.27 -95.51 -14.44
CA LEU A 319 77.41 -95.57 -13.25
C LEU A 319 76.98 -94.21 -12.65
N ASN A 320 77.42 -93.07 -13.20
CA ASN A 320 77.10 -91.73 -12.69
C ASN A 320 76.21 -90.87 -13.61
N GLN A 321 75.57 -91.49 -14.60
CA GLN A 321 74.32 -90.95 -15.16
C GLN A 321 73.14 -91.55 -14.38
N LEU A 322 72.53 -90.81 -13.42
CA LEU A 322 71.12 -91.04 -13.03
C LEU A 322 70.45 -90.05 -12.03
N HIS A 323 71.11 -89.05 -11.43
CA HIS A 323 70.53 -88.40 -10.22
C HIS A 323 70.34 -86.87 -10.15
N LEU A 324 70.66 -86.07 -11.18
CA LEU A 324 70.52 -84.60 -11.13
C LEU A 324 69.83 -83.96 -12.35
N LEU A 325 68.80 -84.63 -12.91
CA LEU A 325 67.87 -84.06 -13.90
C LEU A 325 66.40 -84.45 -13.62
N ARG A 326 65.98 -84.31 -12.36
CA ARG A 326 64.56 -84.27 -11.93
C ARG A 326 64.43 -83.33 -10.73
N LEU A 327 63.25 -82.71 -10.58
CA LEU A 327 63.00 -81.49 -9.78
C LEU A 327 63.69 -80.28 -10.44
N SER A 328 62.99 -79.27 -10.98
CA SER A 328 61.76 -78.66 -10.46
C SER A 328 60.77 -78.12 -11.51
N ASP A 329 60.68 -78.70 -12.72
CA ASP A 329 59.76 -78.29 -13.81
C ASP A 329 58.25 -78.54 -13.56
N GLN A 330 57.76 -78.36 -12.33
CA GLN A 330 56.35 -78.57 -11.94
C GLN A 330 55.73 -77.45 -11.08
N VAL A 331 56.35 -76.27 -11.01
CA VAL A 331 55.81 -75.13 -10.22
C VAL A 331 55.09 -74.08 -11.10
N ASN A 332 55.43 -73.97 -12.39
CA ASN A 332 55.14 -72.78 -13.19
C ASN A 332 53.79 -72.75 -13.95
N LEU A 333 52.84 -73.66 -13.67
CA LEU A 333 51.55 -73.70 -14.38
C LEU A 333 50.28 -73.74 -13.50
N LEU A 334 50.39 -73.66 -12.16
CA LEU A 334 49.26 -73.92 -11.25
C LEU A 334 48.79 -72.73 -10.39
N TYR A 335 49.27 -71.51 -10.66
CA TYR A 335 48.95 -70.32 -9.85
C TYR A 335 48.10 -69.23 -10.54
N ARG A 336 47.39 -69.56 -11.63
CA ARG A 336 46.64 -68.57 -12.44
C ARG A 336 45.13 -68.81 -12.65
N CYS A 337 44.55 -69.85 -12.05
CA CYS A 337 43.16 -70.28 -12.36
C CYS A 337 42.23 -70.52 -11.14
N LEU A 338 42.66 -70.26 -9.90
CA LEU A 338 41.88 -70.59 -8.69
C LEU A 338 41.77 -69.43 -7.67
N LEU A 339 41.31 -68.26 -8.16
CA LEU A 339 40.73 -67.21 -7.31
C LEU A 339 39.43 -66.69 -7.93
N THR A 340 38.34 -67.42 -7.71
CA THR A 340 36.97 -67.02 -8.01
C THR A 340 36.08 -67.23 -6.79
N ASN A 341 34.93 -66.54 -6.77
CA ASN A 341 33.76 -66.76 -5.90
C ASN A 341 33.81 -66.31 -4.42
N SER A 342 33.45 -65.05 -4.19
CA SER A 342 32.84 -64.47 -2.97
C SER A 342 32.41 -63.04 -3.34
N MET A 343 31.17 -62.54 -3.24
CA MET A 343 29.87 -62.96 -2.66
C MET A 343 28.73 -62.78 -3.71
N ARG A 344 27.55 -63.42 -3.68
CA ARG A 344 26.32 -63.17 -2.85
C ARG A 344 25.90 -61.67 -2.78
N GLU A 345 24.62 -61.26 -2.87
CA GLU A 345 23.32 -61.98 -2.99
C GLU A 345 22.15 -61.02 -3.40
N LEU A 346 21.01 -61.60 -3.82
CA LEU A 346 19.60 -61.10 -3.85
C LEU A 346 19.27 -59.73 -4.55
N TYR A 347 18.24 -59.54 -5.39
CA TYR A 347 16.78 -59.84 -5.44
C TYR A 347 15.82 -58.80 -4.81
N PHE A 348 14.73 -58.51 -5.56
CA PHE A 348 13.47 -57.79 -5.24
C PHE A 348 13.42 -56.24 -5.14
N PRO A 349 12.51 -55.60 -5.92
CA PRO A 349 11.99 -54.24 -5.69
C PRO A 349 10.47 -54.21 -5.39
N PHE A 350 9.96 -53.34 -4.49
CA PHE A 350 8.53 -52.93 -4.51
C PHE A 350 8.13 -51.71 -3.62
N VAL A 351 7.07 -51.00 -4.07
CA VAL A 351 6.15 -50.03 -3.42
C VAL A 351 6.61 -48.63 -2.91
N LYS A 352 5.73 -47.67 -3.29
CA LYS A 352 5.36 -46.32 -2.79
C LYS A 352 5.27 -46.19 -1.23
N TYR A 353 5.04 -45.03 -0.59
CA TYR A 353 3.93 -44.08 -0.79
C TYR A 353 4.03 -42.82 0.13
N GLN A 354 3.51 -41.66 -0.32
CA GLN A 354 3.10 -40.46 0.48
C GLN A 354 4.23 -39.69 1.22
N SER A 355 4.08 -38.40 1.59
CA SER A 355 3.03 -37.37 1.36
C SER A 355 3.58 -35.94 1.50
N SER A 356 2.77 -34.94 1.12
CA SER A 356 2.74 -33.54 1.63
C SER A 356 3.95 -32.62 1.38
N SER A 357 3.79 -31.32 1.12
CA SER A 357 2.56 -30.50 0.94
C SER A 357 2.84 -29.17 0.24
N ASP A 358 1.90 -28.71 -0.59
CA ASP A 358 1.83 -27.31 -1.05
C ASP A 358 1.59 -26.34 0.11
N VAL A 359 2.32 -25.22 0.10
CA VAL A 359 1.80 -23.91 0.55
C VAL A 359 2.30 -22.86 -0.45
N ARG A 360 1.40 -21.99 -0.94
CA ARG A 360 1.75 -20.82 -1.74
C ARG A 360 1.68 -19.55 -0.88
N HIS A 361 2.60 -18.63 -1.12
CA HIS A 361 2.42 -17.20 -0.95
C HIS A 361 2.74 -16.54 -2.30
#